data_AF-A0A1H7L2U9-F1
#
_entry.id   AF-A0A1H7L2U9-F1
#
_cell.length_a   1.000
_cell.length_b   1.000
_cell.length_c   1.000
_cell.angle_alpha   90.00
_cell.angle_beta   90.00
_cell.angle_gamma   90.00
#
_symmetry.space_group_name_H-M   'P 1'
#
loop_
_entity.id
_entity.type
_entity.pdbx_description
1 polymer ?
#
loop_
_entity_poly.entity_id
_entity_poly.type
_entity_poly.pdbx_seq_one_letter_code
_entity_poly.pdbx_strand_id
1 'polypeptide(L)'
;MKPSALAHARARSCGPLPLGPGAPAPAGMTRLTRADSTGQALPAWPDGATPSLLEEYQVPPVAVERSGETRRVLATVLKCCWTDLSVDPWPGVPAPVELVLDTYRALIGRTDDLMRNWAVGALRRLHDSAWVAVHDGLVSLGPRCALWPVESHAQLQELVRRIPEPDRAELTVVADADIVAAAEPAPGGGMRAETGAAEFDDLLGGYDERRRAELVAAYMAVEHAAEPVQEARFAALRDPALRHTLAEMLARRGRVLVQHRERWTSGYDDGCAPALEPHGPAAEGWALGVSERAVLTLVLVHSVAIPRAEGLLPEDSWLSPHPTPVEELRRHTQVPIGELESALRVLRHAGLLTQVKAGEEAGGYVPGPQFHRLTPAARRRLQEELILAAGPHTPLAAAVRARRSAP
;
A
#
# COMPACT_ATOMS: atom_id res chain seq x y z
N MET A 1 2.02 -2.88 23.72
CA MET A 1 1.71 -2.05 22.54
C MET A 1 0.30 -1.51 22.64
N LYS A 2 0.04 -0.25 22.30
CA LYS A 2 -1.32 0.32 22.37
C LYS A 2 -2.23 -0.32 21.31
N PRO A 3 -3.50 -0.66 21.60
CA PRO A 3 -4.41 -1.26 20.61
C PRO A 3 -4.60 -0.42 19.33
N SER A 4 -4.59 0.92 19.46
CA SER A 4 -4.66 1.84 18.31
C SER A 4 -3.45 1.71 17.37
N ALA A 5 -2.25 1.56 17.92
CA ALA A 5 -1.03 1.36 17.15
C ALA A 5 -1.08 0.06 16.32
N LEU A 6 -1.61 -1.02 16.92
CA LEU A 6 -1.84 -2.27 16.20
C LEU A 6 -2.87 -2.09 15.07
N ALA A 7 -3.97 -1.39 15.34
CA ALA A 7 -4.98 -1.10 14.33
C ALA A 7 -4.38 -0.34 13.14
N HIS A 8 -3.62 0.74 13.37
CA HIS A 8 -2.94 1.48 12.30
C HIS A 8 -2.00 0.62 11.49
N ALA A 9 -1.20 -0.20 12.16
CA ALA A 9 -0.29 -1.11 11.49
C ALA A 9 -1.04 -2.15 10.63
N ARG A 10 -2.17 -2.70 11.11
CA ARG A 10 -3.04 -3.59 10.33
C ARG A 10 -3.68 -2.86 9.15
N ALA A 11 -4.17 -1.65 9.36
CA ALA A 11 -4.83 -0.88 8.31
C ALA A 11 -3.87 -0.53 7.18
N ARG A 12 -2.61 -0.27 7.52
CA ARG A 12 -1.54 0.03 6.55
C ARG A 12 -1.12 -1.21 5.76
N SER A 13 -1.11 -2.39 6.37
CA SER A 13 -0.74 -3.64 5.67
C SER A 13 -1.89 -4.28 4.90
N CYS A 14 -3.13 -4.15 5.37
CA CYS A 14 -4.29 -4.91 4.87
C CYS A 14 -5.37 -4.03 4.23
N GLY A 15 -5.22 -2.71 4.27
CA GLY A 15 -6.26 -1.79 3.87
C GLY A 15 -7.28 -1.50 4.97
N PRO A 16 -8.48 -0.99 4.62
CA PRO A 16 -9.49 -0.57 5.59
C PRO A 16 -9.86 -1.67 6.59
N LEU A 17 -9.97 -1.34 7.88
CA LEU A 17 -10.32 -2.32 8.91
C LEU A 17 -11.82 -2.53 8.99
N PRO A 18 -12.35 -3.76 8.95
CA PRO A 18 -13.77 -3.99 9.17
C PRO A 18 -14.16 -3.63 10.61
N LEU A 19 -15.32 -2.98 10.76
CA LEU A 19 -15.92 -2.63 12.04
C LEU A 19 -17.32 -3.26 12.13
N GLY A 20 -17.63 -3.84 13.30
CA GLY A 20 -18.97 -4.32 13.60
C GLY A 20 -20.00 -3.19 13.70
N PRO A 21 -21.30 -3.52 13.73
CA PRO A 21 -22.37 -2.54 13.92
C PRO A 21 -22.14 -1.67 15.15
N GLY A 22 -22.14 -0.34 14.97
CA GLY A 22 -21.94 0.64 16.04
C GLY A 22 -20.55 0.64 16.71
N ALA A 23 -19.61 -0.20 16.26
CA ALA A 23 -18.26 -0.19 16.81
C ALA A 23 -17.53 1.13 16.45
N PRO A 24 -16.93 1.83 17.43
CA PRO A 24 -16.20 3.07 17.17
C PRO A 24 -14.92 2.79 16.37
N ALA A 25 -14.51 3.74 15.54
CA ALA A 25 -13.21 3.68 14.90
C ALA A 25 -12.08 3.84 15.94
N PRO A 26 -10.94 3.14 15.79
CA PRO A 26 -9.75 3.40 16.58
C PRO A 26 -9.31 4.87 16.47
N ALA A 27 -8.63 5.38 17.50
CA ALA A 27 -8.11 6.75 17.50
C ALA A 27 -7.23 7.03 16.26
N GLY A 28 -7.44 8.19 15.63
CA GLY A 28 -6.75 8.57 14.38
C GLY A 28 -7.27 7.88 13.12
N MET A 29 -8.41 7.20 13.19
CA MET A 29 -9.09 6.63 12.03
C MET A 29 -10.46 7.27 11.81
N THR A 30 -10.84 7.39 10.54
CA THR A 30 -12.18 7.79 10.10
C THR A 30 -13.07 6.56 10.00
N ARG A 31 -14.26 6.62 10.61
CA ARG A 31 -15.28 5.59 10.46
C ARG A 31 -16.09 5.86 9.19
N LEU A 32 -16.13 4.87 8.31
CA LEU A 32 -17.08 4.80 7.21
C LEU A 32 -18.21 3.86 7.60
N THR A 33 -19.44 4.35 7.58
CA THR A 33 -20.62 3.59 8.05
C THR A 33 -21.42 3.11 6.86
N ARG A 34 -21.75 1.82 6.75
CA ARG A 34 -22.66 1.29 5.73
C ARG A 34 -24.11 1.37 6.20
N ALA A 35 -25.06 1.16 5.27
CA ALA A 35 -26.50 1.20 5.55
C ALA A 35 -26.93 0.15 6.61
N ASP A 36 -26.23 -0.98 6.69
CA ASP A 36 -26.44 -2.05 7.69
C ASP A 36 -25.79 -1.74 9.05
N SER A 37 -25.34 -0.51 9.28
CA SER A 37 -24.62 -0.02 10.46
C SER A 37 -23.22 -0.62 10.67
N THR A 38 -22.80 -1.62 9.88
CA THR A 38 -21.40 -2.05 9.84
C THR A 38 -20.53 -0.93 9.30
N GLY A 39 -19.21 -1.06 9.41
CA GLY A 39 -18.35 -0.02 8.90
C GLY A 39 -16.96 -0.46 8.56
N GLN A 40 -16.17 0.51 8.13
CA GLN A 40 -14.74 0.36 7.95
C GLN A 40 -13.99 1.51 8.59
N ALA A 41 -12.83 1.22 9.17
CA ALA A 41 -11.93 2.21 9.73
C ALA A 41 -10.78 2.47 8.74
N LEU A 42 -10.58 3.73 8.40
CA LEU A 42 -9.49 4.19 7.54
C LEU A 42 -8.55 5.09 8.31
N PRO A 43 -7.21 4.93 8.21
CA PRO A 43 -6.27 5.86 8.80
C PRO A 43 -6.51 7.28 8.26
N ALA A 44 -6.71 8.24 9.16
CA ALA A 44 -6.74 9.64 8.80
C ALA A 44 -5.31 10.18 8.64
N TRP A 45 -5.13 11.14 7.75
CA TRP A 45 -3.87 11.86 7.66
C TRP A 45 -3.78 12.91 8.76
N PRO A 46 -2.58 13.15 9.34
CA PRO A 46 -2.39 14.24 10.30
C PRO A 46 -2.78 15.57 9.66
N ASP A 47 -3.57 16.39 10.36
CA ASP A 47 -3.98 17.73 9.93
C ASP A 47 -4.60 17.82 8.52
N GLY A 48 -5.24 16.74 8.06
CA GLY A 48 -5.81 16.69 6.71
C GLY A 48 -4.77 16.71 5.59
N ALA A 49 -3.48 16.52 5.91
CA ALA A 49 -2.42 16.44 4.92
C ALA A 49 -2.73 15.36 3.89
N THR A 50 -2.27 15.54 2.66
CA THR A 50 -2.42 14.51 1.63
C THR A 50 -1.06 14.21 0.99
N PRO A 51 -0.95 13.13 0.20
CA PRO A 51 0.28 12.86 -0.55
C PRO A 51 0.74 14.00 -1.48
N SER A 52 -0.11 14.99 -1.81
CA SER A 52 0.30 16.19 -2.56
C SER A 52 1.39 16.99 -1.85
N LEU A 53 1.47 16.89 -0.51
CA LEU A 53 2.53 17.53 0.27
C LEU A 53 3.92 17.02 -0.11
N LEU A 54 4.06 15.77 -0.58
CA LEU A 54 5.34 15.26 -1.05
C LEU A 54 5.82 16.00 -2.31
N GLU A 55 4.90 16.40 -3.17
CA GLU A 55 5.22 17.13 -4.40
C GLU A 55 5.73 18.54 -4.08
N GLU A 56 5.11 19.22 -3.11
CA GLU A 56 5.56 20.53 -2.61
C GLU A 56 7.02 20.50 -2.11
N TYR A 57 7.39 19.43 -1.41
CA TYR A 57 8.75 19.22 -0.89
C TYR A 57 9.68 18.49 -1.85
N GLN A 58 9.25 18.22 -3.10
CA GLN A 58 10.02 17.51 -4.12
C GLN A 58 10.58 16.17 -3.60
N VAL A 59 9.76 15.45 -2.84
CA VAL A 59 10.06 14.12 -2.32
C VAL A 59 9.36 13.10 -3.20
N PRO A 60 10.09 12.19 -3.87
CA PRO A 60 9.47 11.19 -4.71
C PRO A 60 8.64 10.21 -3.84
N PRO A 61 7.32 10.06 -4.09
CA PRO A 61 6.53 9.04 -3.42
C PRO A 61 6.95 7.65 -3.90
N VAL A 62 6.53 6.61 -3.18
CA VAL A 62 6.61 5.23 -3.66
C VAL A 62 6.00 5.13 -5.06
N ALA A 63 6.79 4.66 -6.03
CA ALA A 63 6.37 4.61 -7.42
C ALA A 63 5.19 3.66 -7.60
N VAL A 64 4.10 4.16 -8.18
CA VAL A 64 3.00 3.33 -8.68
C VAL A 64 3.32 2.97 -10.12
N GLU A 65 3.42 1.67 -10.41
CA GLU A 65 3.63 1.20 -11.78
C GLU A 65 2.54 1.77 -12.68
N ARG A 66 2.94 2.48 -13.75
CA ARG A 66 2.03 3.05 -14.74
C ARG A 66 0.95 3.93 -14.07
N SER A 67 1.41 4.88 -13.27
CA SER A 67 0.54 5.77 -12.49
C SER A 67 -0.44 6.56 -13.36
N GLY A 68 -0.07 6.88 -14.61
CA GLY A 68 -0.95 7.54 -15.59
C GLY A 68 -2.13 6.64 -15.98
N GLU A 69 -1.86 5.40 -16.35
CA GLU A 69 -2.87 4.40 -16.72
C GLU A 69 -3.77 4.08 -15.53
N THR A 70 -3.17 3.87 -14.35
CA THR A 70 -3.92 3.55 -13.13
C THR A 70 -4.86 4.69 -12.74
N ARG A 71 -4.43 5.96 -12.86
CA ARG A 71 -5.30 7.13 -12.65
C ARG A 71 -6.43 7.22 -13.68
N ARG A 72 -6.15 6.94 -14.95
CA ARG A 72 -7.20 6.91 -16.01
C ARG A 72 -8.24 5.83 -15.74
N VAL A 73 -7.84 4.64 -15.28
CA VAL A 73 -8.77 3.57 -14.90
C VAL A 73 -9.60 3.95 -13.68
N LEU A 74 -9.01 4.58 -12.66
CA LEU A 74 -9.79 5.09 -11.52
C LEU A 74 -10.82 6.15 -11.98
N ALA A 75 -10.42 7.04 -12.89
CA ALA A 75 -11.30 8.04 -13.47
C ALA A 75 -12.48 7.42 -14.25
N THR A 76 -12.24 6.32 -14.99
CA THR A 76 -13.33 5.63 -15.69
C THR A 76 -14.23 4.84 -14.74
N VAL A 77 -13.70 4.27 -13.65
CA VAL A 77 -14.52 3.69 -12.58
C VAL A 77 -15.41 4.77 -11.96
N LEU A 78 -14.84 5.94 -11.64
CA LEU A 78 -15.60 7.09 -11.13
C LEU A 78 -16.72 7.51 -12.08
N LYS A 79 -16.45 7.62 -13.39
CA LYS A 79 -17.47 7.91 -14.42
C LYS A 79 -18.61 6.89 -14.43
N CYS A 80 -18.27 5.60 -14.34
CA CYS A 80 -19.27 4.54 -14.43
C CYS A 80 -20.12 4.43 -13.16
N CYS A 81 -19.52 4.69 -11.99
CA CYS A 81 -20.16 4.50 -10.70
C CYS A 81 -20.83 5.76 -10.13
N TRP A 82 -20.34 6.96 -10.43
CA TRP A 82 -20.91 8.22 -9.94
C TRP A 82 -21.93 8.78 -10.92
N THR A 83 -23.13 8.19 -10.90
CA THR A 83 -24.22 8.50 -11.85
C THR A 83 -24.96 9.79 -11.53
N ASP A 84 -25.07 10.14 -10.25
CA ASP A 84 -25.66 11.39 -9.78
C ASP A 84 -24.55 12.28 -9.20
N LEU A 85 -24.14 13.28 -9.97
CA LEU A 85 -23.07 14.21 -9.58
C LEU A 85 -23.47 15.16 -8.45
N SER A 86 -24.74 15.21 -8.05
CA SER A 86 -25.22 16.06 -6.95
C SER A 86 -24.97 15.45 -5.56
N VAL A 87 -24.69 14.15 -5.49
CA VAL A 87 -24.41 13.43 -4.25
C VAL A 87 -22.92 13.09 -4.12
N ASP A 88 -22.52 12.63 -2.94
CA ASP A 88 -21.17 12.11 -2.71
C ASP A 88 -20.82 10.98 -3.69
N PRO A 89 -19.60 10.96 -4.25
CA PRO A 89 -19.20 9.90 -5.17
C PRO A 89 -19.18 8.51 -4.53
N TRP A 90 -18.90 8.39 -3.22
CA TRP A 90 -18.80 7.09 -2.56
C TRP A 90 -20.11 6.71 -1.85
N PRO A 91 -20.57 5.44 -1.94
CA PRO A 91 -19.97 4.32 -2.68
C PRO A 91 -20.26 4.29 -4.19
N GLY A 92 -21.15 5.17 -4.66
CA GLY A 92 -21.64 5.18 -6.02
C GLY A 92 -22.53 3.97 -6.33
N VAL A 93 -22.95 3.84 -7.58
CA VAL A 93 -23.70 2.71 -8.12
C VAL A 93 -22.71 1.70 -8.72
N PRO A 94 -22.74 0.41 -8.36
CA PRO A 94 -21.89 -0.59 -8.99
C PRO A 94 -22.10 -0.66 -10.51
N ALA A 95 -21.01 -0.86 -11.24
CA ALA A 95 -21.01 -0.98 -12.70
C ALA A 95 -20.37 -2.30 -13.15
N PRO A 96 -20.72 -2.85 -14.33
CA PRO A 96 -20.01 -3.99 -14.90
C PRO A 96 -18.55 -3.65 -15.20
N VAL A 97 -17.64 -4.60 -14.96
CA VAL A 97 -16.21 -4.45 -15.30
C VAL A 97 -16.04 -4.15 -16.79
N GLU A 98 -16.79 -4.82 -17.67
CA GLU A 98 -16.71 -4.58 -19.12
C GLU A 98 -17.07 -3.14 -19.49
N LEU A 99 -18.09 -2.55 -18.84
CA LEU A 99 -18.47 -1.15 -19.07
C LEU A 99 -17.31 -0.19 -18.76
N VAL A 100 -16.58 -0.45 -17.67
CA VAL A 100 -15.39 0.34 -17.31
C VAL A 100 -14.25 0.15 -18.32
N LEU A 101 -14.04 -1.08 -18.79
CA LEU A 101 -13.00 -1.38 -19.78
C LEU A 101 -13.31 -0.71 -21.13
N ASP A 102 -14.56 -0.71 -21.57
CA ASP A 102 -14.99 -0.05 -22.80
C ASP A 102 -14.90 1.47 -22.70
N THR A 103 -15.35 2.04 -21.58
CA THR A 103 -15.19 3.48 -21.28
C THR A 103 -13.71 3.88 -21.25
N TYR A 104 -12.84 3.03 -20.70
CA TYR A 104 -11.39 3.25 -20.71
C TYR A 104 -10.82 3.22 -22.13
N ARG A 105 -11.22 2.26 -22.98
CA ARG A 105 -10.80 2.20 -24.39
C ARG A 105 -11.22 3.45 -25.15
N ALA A 106 -12.46 3.91 -24.95
CA ALA A 106 -12.97 5.14 -25.53
C ALA A 106 -12.14 6.36 -25.07
N LEU A 107 -11.82 6.44 -23.78
CA LEU A 107 -11.03 7.54 -23.21
C LEU A 107 -9.62 7.63 -23.81
N ILE A 108 -8.95 6.49 -24.06
CA ILE A 108 -7.59 6.46 -24.60
C ILE A 108 -7.54 6.44 -26.14
N GLY A 109 -8.68 6.24 -26.81
CA GLY A 109 -8.77 6.13 -28.27
C GLY A 109 -8.02 4.94 -28.85
N ARG A 110 -7.87 3.83 -28.10
CA ARG A 110 -7.12 2.63 -28.51
C ARG A 110 -7.91 1.37 -28.21
N THR A 111 -7.89 0.42 -29.14
CA THR A 111 -8.70 -0.81 -29.09
C THR A 111 -7.88 -2.09 -28.89
N ASP A 112 -6.56 -2.00 -28.77
CA ASP A 112 -5.67 -3.16 -28.65
C ASP A 112 -5.94 -3.97 -27.36
N ASP A 113 -5.98 -5.31 -27.45
CA ASP A 113 -6.17 -6.23 -26.29
C ASP A 113 -5.12 -6.04 -25.19
N LEU A 114 -3.93 -5.58 -25.57
CA LEU A 114 -2.87 -5.25 -24.63
C LEU A 114 -3.32 -4.17 -23.62
N MET A 115 -4.06 -3.15 -24.08
CA MET A 115 -4.58 -2.08 -23.22
C MET A 115 -5.65 -2.61 -22.27
N ARG A 116 -6.49 -3.54 -22.74
CA ARG A 116 -7.50 -4.21 -21.91
C ARG A 116 -6.83 -4.97 -20.75
N ASN A 117 -5.81 -5.77 -21.04
CA ASN A 117 -5.07 -6.52 -20.01
C ASN A 117 -4.41 -5.59 -18.99
N TRP A 118 -3.93 -4.42 -19.43
CA TRP A 118 -3.38 -3.41 -18.53
C TRP A 118 -4.43 -2.76 -17.64
N ALA A 119 -5.60 -2.45 -18.18
CA ALA A 119 -6.72 -1.90 -17.41
C ALA A 119 -7.23 -2.90 -16.35
N VAL A 120 -7.33 -4.19 -16.70
CA VAL A 120 -7.62 -5.26 -15.74
C VAL A 120 -6.55 -5.31 -14.62
N GLY A 121 -5.28 -5.22 -14.99
CA GLY A 121 -4.19 -5.12 -14.01
C GLY A 121 -4.30 -3.89 -13.10
N ALA A 122 -4.72 -2.74 -13.64
CA ALA A 122 -4.95 -1.52 -12.86
C ALA A 122 -6.15 -1.63 -11.92
N LEU A 123 -7.25 -2.26 -12.34
CA LEU A 123 -8.40 -2.53 -11.48
C LEU A 123 -8.01 -3.38 -10.27
N ARG A 124 -7.21 -4.43 -10.48
CA ARG A 124 -6.69 -5.26 -9.38
C ARG A 124 -5.85 -4.43 -8.40
N ARG A 125 -4.93 -3.60 -8.90
CA ARG A 125 -4.15 -2.70 -8.02
C ARG A 125 -5.00 -1.72 -7.23
N LEU A 126 -6.01 -1.13 -7.88
CA LEU A 126 -6.93 -0.19 -7.24
C LEU A 126 -7.79 -0.92 -6.19
N HIS A 127 -8.12 -2.18 -6.44
CA HIS A 127 -8.78 -3.05 -5.49
C HIS A 127 -7.91 -3.34 -4.26
N ASP A 128 -6.68 -3.80 -4.48
CA ASP A 128 -5.72 -4.11 -3.41
C ASP A 128 -5.38 -2.87 -2.56
N SER A 129 -5.50 -1.68 -3.13
CA SER A 129 -5.29 -0.40 -2.44
C SER A 129 -6.58 0.27 -1.95
N ALA A 130 -7.72 -0.42 -2.04
CA ALA A 130 -9.04 0.04 -1.57
C ALA A 130 -9.54 1.37 -2.19
N TRP A 131 -9.04 1.74 -3.36
CA TRP A 131 -9.60 2.80 -4.20
C TRP A 131 -10.83 2.33 -4.97
N VAL A 132 -10.92 1.02 -5.21
CA VAL A 132 -12.01 0.38 -5.95
C VAL A 132 -12.37 -0.93 -5.24
N ALA A 133 -13.61 -1.39 -5.37
CA ALA A 133 -14.02 -2.72 -4.94
C ALA A 133 -14.48 -3.52 -6.17
N VAL A 134 -13.85 -4.67 -6.43
CA VAL A 134 -14.16 -5.55 -7.57
C VAL A 134 -14.69 -6.88 -7.04
N HIS A 135 -15.96 -7.19 -7.34
CA HIS A 135 -16.65 -8.39 -6.87
C HIS A 135 -17.56 -8.92 -7.97
N ASP A 136 -17.50 -10.21 -8.27
CA ASP A 136 -18.42 -10.91 -9.20
C ASP A 136 -18.63 -10.22 -10.56
N GLY A 137 -17.55 -9.70 -11.15
CA GLY A 137 -17.62 -8.99 -12.45
C GLY A 137 -18.19 -7.58 -12.38
N LEU A 138 -18.53 -7.10 -11.18
CA LEU A 138 -18.91 -5.72 -10.89
C LEU A 138 -17.76 -4.95 -10.26
N VAL A 139 -17.83 -3.63 -10.39
CA VAL A 139 -16.89 -2.68 -9.83
C VAL A 139 -17.64 -1.53 -9.16
N SER A 140 -17.17 -1.10 -7.99
CA SER A 140 -17.71 0.04 -7.24
C SER A 140 -16.57 0.89 -6.67
N LEU A 141 -16.88 2.12 -6.23
CA LEU A 141 -15.88 2.99 -5.64
C LEU A 141 -15.46 2.47 -4.27
N GLY A 142 -14.15 2.41 -4.07
CA GLY A 142 -13.58 1.85 -2.87
C GLY A 142 -13.63 2.82 -1.68
N PRO A 143 -13.45 2.32 -0.46
CA PRO A 143 -13.49 3.08 0.79
C PRO A 143 -12.61 4.34 0.79
N ARG A 144 -11.46 4.32 0.11
CA ARG A 144 -10.57 5.49 0.04
C ARG A 144 -11.17 6.68 -0.70
N CYS A 145 -12.14 6.46 -1.59
CA CYS A 145 -12.86 7.54 -2.26
C CYS A 145 -13.70 8.37 -1.28
N ALA A 146 -14.16 7.79 -0.18
CA ALA A 146 -14.87 8.50 0.88
C ALA A 146 -13.99 9.52 1.63
N LEU A 147 -12.67 9.46 1.45
CA LEU A 147 -11.72 10.40 2.04
C LEU A 147 -11.43 11.60 1.12
N TRP A 148 -12.07 11.68 -0.06
CA TRP A 148 -11.94 12.87 -0.89
C TRP A 148 -12.59 14.07 -0.18
N PRO A 149 -11.88 15.20 -0.06
CA PRO A 149 -12.47 16.39 0.54
C PRO A 149 -13.64 16.90 -0.30
N VAL A 150 -14.69 17.37 0.36
CA VAL A 150 -15.90 17.90 -0.30
C VAL A 150 -15.56 19.05 -1.25
N GLU A 151 -14.53 19.83 -0.92
CA GLU A 151 -14.01 20.94 -1.72
C GLU A 151 -13.45 20.46 -3.08
N SER A 152 -13.02 19.20 -3.17
CA SER A 152 -12.52 18.60 -4.41
C SER A 152 -13.66 18.11 -5.32
N HIS A 153 -14.90 18.01 -4.83
CA HIS A 153 -16.01 17.42 -5.60
C HIS A 153 -16.30 18.18 -6.90
N ALA A 154 -16.24 19.51 -6.90
CA ALA A 154 -16.46 20.30 -8.11
C ALA A 154 -15.43 19.97 -9.22
N GLN A 155 -14.16 19.78 -8.83
CA GLN A 155 -13.11 19.39 -9.77
C GLN A 155 -13.31 17.96 -10.28
N LEU A 156 -13.73 17.04 -9.41
CA LEU A 156 -14.05 15.66 -9.79
C LEU A 156 -15.25 15.60 -10.75
N GLN A 157 -16.30 16.38 -10.50
CA GLN A 157 -17.46 16.48 -11.40
C GLN A 157 -17.03 16.94 -12.80
N GLU A 158 -16.19 17.98 -12.87
CA GLU A 158 -15.69 18.49 -14.14
C GLU A 158 -14.83 17.46 -14.88
N LEU A 159 -13.99 16.72 -14.14
CA LEU A 159 -13.23 15.60 -14.70
C LEU A 159 -14.18 14.52 -15.27
N VAL A 160 -15.23 14.14 -14.55
CA VAL A 160 -16.21 13.12 -14.97
C VAL A 160 -16.99 13.56 -16.20
N ARG A 161 -17.35 14.84 -16.32
CA ARG A 161 -18.02 15.39 -17.52
C ARG A 161 -17.17 15.30 -18.79
N ARG A 162 -15.84 15.31 -18.66
CA ARG A 162 -14.90 15.24 -19.79
C ARG A 162 -14.62 13.83 -20.27
N ILE A 163 -14.95 12.81 -19.48
CA ILE A 163 -14.75 11.40 -19.84
C ILE A 163 -15.89 10.97 -20.78
N PRO A 164 -15.61 10.18 -21.84
CA PRO A 164 -16.64 9.65 -22.72
C PRO A 164 -17.81 9.02 -21.96
N GLU A 165 -19.03 9.24 -22.45
CA GLU A 165 -20.20 8.63 -21.83
C GLU A 165 -20.15 7.10 -22.01
N PRO A 166 -20.36 6.33 -20.92
CA PRO A 166 -20.39 4.89 -20.99
C PRO A 166 -21.62 4.44 -21.79
N ASP A 167 -21.42 3.56 -22.77
CA ASP A 167 -22.51 2.92 -23.51
C ASP A 167 -23.19 1.89 -22.61
N ARG A 168 -24.17 2.36 -21.85
CA ARG A 168 -25.04 1.52 -21.04
C ARG A 168 -26.07 0.93 -21.98
N ALA A 169 -25.69 -0.12 -22.71
CA ALA A 169 -26.66 -0.92 -23.45
C ALA A 169 -27.84 -1.21 -22.52
N GLU A 170 -29.06 -0.84 -22.93
CA GLU A 170 -30.27 -1.10 -22.17
C GLU A 170 -30.27 -2.60 -21.83
N LEU A 171 -29.93 -2.91 -20.58
CA LEU A 171 -30.03 -4.24 -20.02
C LEU A 171 -31.52 -4.57 -20.07
N THR A 172 -31.94 -5.17 -21.17
CA THR A 172 -33.17 -5.93 -21.26
C THR A 172 -32.95 -7.15 -20.39
N VAL A 173 -33.19 -6.94 -19.09
CA VAL A 173 -33.14 -7.98 -18.07
C VAL A 173 -34.14 -9.05 -18.47
N VAL A 174 -33.65 -10.14 -19.04
CA VAL A 174 -34.33 -11.43 -18.88
C VAL A 174 -34.22 -11.72 -17.39
N ALA A 175 -35.32 -11.51 -16.67
CA ALA A 175 -35.40 -11.65 -15.24
C ALA A 175 -35.18 -13.12 -14.85
N ASP A 176 -33.93 -13.49 -14.57
CA ASP A 176 -33.64 -14.55 -13.62
C ASP A 176 -33.67 -13.93 -12.22
N ALA A 177 -34.72 -14.26 -11.48
CA ALA A 177 -35.11 -13.63 -10.21
C ALA A 177 -34.08 -13.82 -9.07
N ASP A 178 -33.03 -14.61 -9.27
CA ASP A 178 -32.04 -14.93 -8.23
C ASP A 178 -30.79 -14.02 -8.25
N ILE A 179 -30.53 -13.25 -9.31
CA ILE A 179 -29.38 -12.32 -9.38
C ILE A 179 -29.76 -10.90 -8.89
N VAL A 180 -31.05 -10.53 -8.95
CA VAL A 180 -31.51 -9.17 -8.61
C VAL A 180 -31.69 -8.97 -7.09
N ALA A 181 -31.81 -10.05 -6.30
CA ALA A 181 -31.96 -9.95 -4.85
C ALA A 181 -30.68 -9.49 -4.11
N ALA A 182 -29.50 -9.58 -4.74
CA ALA A 182 -28.23 -9.10 -4.18
C ALA A 182 -27.89 -7.65 -4.57
N ALA A 183 -28.70 -7.02 -5.43
CA ALA A 183 -28.46 -5.70 -5.99
C ALA A 183 -29.67 -4.77 -5.79
N GLU A 184 -30.32 -4.82 -4.62
CA GLU A 184 -31.19 -3.72 -4.24
C GLU A 184 -30.33 -2.45 -4.03
N PRO A 185 -30.63 -1.35 -4.74
CA PRO A 185 -30.00 -0.07 -4.45
C PRO A 185 -30.49 0.37 -3.08
N ALA A 186 -29.60 0.32 -2.08
CA ALA A 186 -29.87 0.95 -0.80
C ALA A 186 -30.19 2.43 -1.07
N PRO A 187 -31.37 2.92 -0.68
CA PRO A 187 -31.79 4.28 -0.96
C PRO A 187 -30.81 5.26 -0.28
N GLY A 188 -30.48 6.34 -0.98
CA GLY A 188 -29.53 7.40 -0.64
C GLY A 188 -29.63 7.96 0.78
N GLY A 189 -29.18 7.18 1.77
CA GLY A 189 -28.95 7.58 3.14
C GLY A 189 -27.51 8.02 3.29
N GLY A 190 -27.30 9.32 3.48
CA GLY A 190 -25.99 9.96 3.58
C GLY A 190 -25.00 9.15 4.43
N MET A 191 -23.98 8.64 3.75
CA MET A 191 -22.94 7.82 4.34
C MET A 191 -21.92 8.76 4.98
N ARG A 192 -22.01 8.96 6.31
CA ARG A 192 -21.19 9.95 7.01
C ARG A 192 -19.81 9.36 7.32
N ALA A 193 -18.77 9.93 6.71
CA ALA A 193 -17.42 9.81 7.23
C ALA A 193 -17.36 10.58 8.55
N GLU A 194 -17.23 9.85 9.66
CA GLU A 194 -17.01 10.46 10.96
C GLU A 194 -15.51 10.49 11.20
N THR A 195 -14.92 11.69 11.08
CA THR A 195 -13.52 11.91 11.42
C THR A 195 -13.33 11.58 12.89
N GLY A 196 -12.48 10.59 13.19
CA GLY A 196 -12.06 10.33 14.56
C GLY A 196 -11.40 11.57 15.18
N ALA A 197 -11.39 11.66 16.51
CA ALA A 197 -10.72 12.75 17.23
C ALA A 197 -9.30 12.96 16.68
N ALA A 198 -8.90 14.23 16.53
CA ALA A 198 -7.61 14.60 15.97
C ALA A 198 -6.48 14.00 16.83
N GLU A 199 -5.87 12.94 16.29
CA GLU A 199 -5.01 11.99 17.01
C GLU A 199 -3.77 12.64 17.64
N PHE A 200 -3.35 13.78 17.09
CA PHE A 200 -2.10 14.44 17.42
C PHE A 200 -2.29 15.83 18.04
N ASP A 201 -3.52 16.27 18.30
CA ASP A 201 -3.78 17.63 18.81
C ASP A 201 -3.04 17.92 20.13
N ASP A 202 -2.90 16.92 21.00
CA ASP A 202 -2.16 17.05 22.25
C ASP A 202 -0.63 17.17 22.05
N LEU A 203 -0.10 16.62 20.96
CA LEU A 203 1.32 16.79 20.58
C LEU A 203 1.56 18.09 19.82
N LEU A 204 0.61 18.47 18.96
CA LEU A 204 0.77 19.58 18.02
C LEU A 204 0.30 20.92 18.60
N GLY A 205 -0.62 20.92 19.57
CA GLY A 205 -1.24 22.13 20.12
C GLY A 205 -0.28 23.07 20.86
N GLY A 206 0.91 22.59 21.25
CA GLY A 206 1.98 23.42 21.84
C GLY A 206 2.85 24.15 20.82
N TYR A 207 2.68 23.88 19.52
CA TYR A 207 3.48 24.46 18.44
C TYR A 207 2.74 25.58 17.70
N ASP A 208 3.50 26.52 17.15
CA ASP A 208 2.97 27.45 16.17
C ASP A 208 2.67 26.73 14.84
N GLU A 209 1.88 27.38 13.98
CA GLU A 209 1.43 26.80 12.72
C GLU A 209 2.60 26.39 11.82
N ARG A 210 3.71 27.15 11.86
CA ARG A 210 4.91 26.85 11.09
C ARG A 210 5.57 25.55 11.55
N ARG A 211 5.80 25.36 12.84
CA ARG A 211 6.43 24.14 13.39
C ARG A 211 5.52 22.94 13.25
N ARG A 212 4.21 23.14 13.39
CA ARG A 212 3.19 22.12 13.11
C ARG A 212 3.27 21.64 11.67
N ALA A 213 3.29 22.56 10.70
CA ALA A 213 3.43 22.22 9.28
C ALA A 213 4.74 21.45 9.00
N GLU A 214 5.87 21.83 9.62
CA GLU A 214 7.15 21.12 9.49
C GLU A 214 7.10 19.69 10.04
N LEU A 215 6.42 19.47 11.18
CA LEU A 215 6.22 18.14 11.75
C LEU A 215 5.36 17.26 10.84
N VAL A 216 4.26 17.80 10.33
CA VAL A 216 3.37 17.10 9.39
C VAL A 216 4.08 16.77 8.08
N ALA A 217 4.85 17.71 7.52
CA ALA A 217 5.64 17.49 6.31
C ALA A 217 6.69 16.39 6.52
N ALA A 218 7.44 16.44 7.61
CA ALA A 218 8.42 15.40 7.94
C ALA A 218 7.76 14.04 8.18
N TYR A 219 6.62 14.00 8.85
CA TYR A 219 5.80 12.80 9.05
C TYR A 219 5.40 12.18 7.72
N MET A 220 4.83 12.98 6.81
CA MET A 220 4.43 12.51 5.48
C MET A 220 5.64 12.01 4.69
N ALA A 221 6.76 12.73 4.74
CA ALA A 221 7.98 12.38 4.04
C ALA A 221 8.54 11.03 4.51
N VAL A 222 8.72 10.80 5.82
CA VAL A 222 9.28 9.54 6.31
C VAL A 222 8.32 8.35 6.10
N GLU A 223 7.01 8.58 6.16
CA GLU A 223 6.00 7.53 5.97
C GLU A 223 5.76 7.16 4.49
N HIS A 224 5.93 8.08 3.54
CA HIS A 224 5.47 7.89 2.16
C HIS A 224 6.52 8.08 1.07
N ALA A 225 7.69 8.62 1.38
CA ALA A 225 8.80 8.63 0.43
C ALA A 225 9.19 7.20 0.02
N ALA A 226 9.58 7.05 -1.24
CA ALA A 226 10.21 5.81 -1.72
C ALA A 226 11.53 5.56 -0.98
N GLU A 227 12.37 6.59 -0.91
CA GLU A 227 13.71 6.54 -0.36
C GLU A 227 13.81 7.25 0.99
N PRO A 228 14.78 6.89 1.86
CA PRO A 228 15.10 7.67 3.05
C PRO A 228 15.39 9.13 2.70
N VAL A 229 14.72 10.06 3.40
CA VAL A 229 14.84 11.50 3.16
C VAL A 229 16.02 12.10 3.91
N GLN A 230 16.68 13.09 3.33
CA GLN A 230 17.83 13.75 3.96
C GLN A 230 17.40 14.55 5.18
N GLU A 231 18.15 14.43 6.28
CA GLU A 231 17.90 15.17 7.53
C GLU A 231 17.82 16.67 7.28
N ALA A 232 18.74 17.22 6.47
CA ALA A 232 18.84 18.64 6.20
C ALA A 232 17.58 19.26 5.55
N ARG A 233 16.73 18.45 4.89
CA ARG A 233 15.54 18.92 4.18
C ARG A 233 14.37 19.29 5.09
N PHE A 234 14.32 18.76 6.30
CA PHE A 234 13.17 18.96 7.21
C PHE A 234 13.67 19.46 8.56
N ALA A 235 13.12 20.60 9.03
CA ALA A 235 13.50 21.14 10.33
C ALA A 235 13.20 20.13 11.45
N ALA A 236 12.07 19.43 11.34
CA ALA A 236 11.64 18.41 12.28
C ALA A 236 12.54 17.16 12.33
N LEU A 237 13.40 16.93 11.33
CA LEU A 237 14.41 15.87 11.37
C LEU A 237 15.73 16.34 11.96
N ARG A 238 16.11 17.61 11.78
CA ARG A 238 17.36 18.18 12.34
C ARG A 238 17.25 18.46 13.83
N ASP A 239 16.18 19.14 14.24
CA ASP A 239 15.99 19.56 15.62
C ASP A 239 15.64 18.35 16.52
N PRO A 240 16.43 18.05 17.57
CA PRO A 240 16.15 16.91 18.45
C PRO A 240 14.79 16.94 19.15
N ALA A 241 14.26 18.12 19.51
CA ALA A 241 12.97 18.24 20.18
C ALA A 241 11.80 18.00 19.21
N LEU A 242 11.88 18.54 18.00
CA LEU A 242 10.89 18.24 16.96
C LEU A 242 10.99 16.78 16.50
N ARG A 243 12.19 16.22 16.39
CA ARG A 243 12.41 14.82 16.04
C ARG A 243 11.83 13.87 17.09
N HIS A 244 11.92 14.22 18.37
CA HIS A 244 11.27 13.48 19.45
C HIS A 244 9.75 13.48 19.29
N THR A 245 9.14 14.64 19.04
CA THR A 245 7.70 14.76 18.77
C THR A 245 7.26 13.95 17.55
N LEU A 246 8.04 14.01 16.45
CA LEU A 246 7.82 13.20 15.27
C LEU A 246 7.87 11.69 15.58
N ALA A 247 8.82 11.26 16.41
CA ALA A 247 8.92 9.87 16.84
C ALA A 247 7.70 9.45 17.68
N GLU A 248 7.16 10.32 18.52
CA GLU A 248 5.92 10.06 19.26
C GLU A 248 4.68 9.95 18.35
N MET A 249 4.58 10.82 17.34
CA MET A 249 3.52 10.72 16.32
C MET A 249 3.56 9.36 15.61
N LEU A 250 4.76 8.91 15.20
CA LEU A 250 4.97 7.60 14.58
C LEU A 250 4.62 6.45 15.53
N ALA A 251 5.03 6.54 16.80
CA ALA A 251 4.79 5.50 17.80
C ALA A 251 3.30 5.25 18.05
N ARG A 252 2.45 6.28 17.97
CA ARG A 252 0.98 6.12 18.06
C ARG A 252 0.40 5.23 16.96
N ARG A 253 1.09 5.12 15.82
CA ARG A 253 0.72 4.26 14.69
C ARG A 253 1.53 2.97 14.59
N GLY A 254 2.28 2.61 15.63
CA GLY A 254 3.12 1.41 15.65
C GLY A 254 4.36 1.54 14.76
N ARG A 255 4.77 2.78 14.47
CA ARG A 255 5.90 3.11 13.62
C ARG A 255 7.05 3.62 14.47
N VAL A 256 8.27 3.41 13.98
CA VAL A 256 9.49 3.96 14.59
C VAL A 256 10.29 4.69 13.54
N LEU A 257 10.99 5.73 13.96
CA LEU A 257 11.92 6.45 13.10
C LEU A 257 13.18 5.60 12.90
N VAL A 258 13.58 5.38 11.65
CA VAL A 258 14.72 4.56 11.25
C VAL A 258 15.76 5.45 10.57
N GLN A 259 16.97 5.46 11.13
CA GLN A 259 18.09 6.24 10.62
C GLN A 259 18.99 5.42 9.68
N HIS A 260 19.34 6.00 8.54
CA HIS A 260 20.37 5.51 7.62
C HIS A 260 21.41 6.62 7.42
N ARG A 261 22.41 6.69 8.30
CA ARG A 261 23.38 7.80 8.35
C ARG A 261 22.65 9.15 8.53
N GLU A 262 22.77 10.07 7.58
CA GLU A 262 22.10 11.39 7.59
C GLU A 262 20.73 11.37 6.88
N ARG A 263 20.15 10.18 6.71
CA ARG A 263 18.83 10.01 6.10
C ARG A 263 17.87 9.30 7.04
N TRP A 264 16.60 9.60 6.90
CA TRP A 264 15.55 9.12 7.79
C TRP A 264 14.40 8.51 7.00
N THR A 265 13.83 7.44 7.53
CA THR A 265 12.57 6.85 7.08
C THR A 265 11.82 6.33 8.30
N SER A 266 10.65 5.73 8.10
CA SER A 266 9.92 5.07 9.17
C SER A 266 9.77 3.57 8.90
N GLY A 267 9.82 2.79 9.98
CA GLY A 267 9.66 1.33 10.02
C GLY A 267 8.54 0.91 10.96
N TYR A 268 8.20 -0.39 10.96
CA TYR A 268 7.34 -0.94 12.01
C TYR A 268 8.17 -1.16 13.28
N ASP A 269 7.57 -0.87 14.43
CA ASP A 269 8.15 -1.25 15.71
C ASP A 269 8.36 -2.77 15.79
N ASP A 270 9.45 -3.23 16.41
CA ASP A 270 9.77 -4.66 16.48
C ASP A 270 8.75 -5.47 17.29
N GLY A 271 7.97 -4.82 18.17
CA GLY A 271 6.83 -5.40 18.87
C GLY A 271 5.54 -5.43 18.05
N CYS A 272 5.46 -4.69 16.94
CA CYS A 272 4.31 -4.75 16.01
C CYS A 272 4.29 -6.04 15.22
N ALA A 273 5.44 -6.47 14.67
CA ALA A 273 5.53 -7.61 13.76
C ALA A 273 4.89 -8.92 14.30
N PRO A 274 5.14 -9.37 15.55
CA PRO A 274 4.51 -10.58 16.08
C PRO A 274 3.02 -10.40 16.39
N ALA A 275 2.57 -9.19 16.75
CA ALA A 275 1.14 -8.87 16.93
C ALA A 275 0.39 -8.67 15.59
N LEU A 276 1.19 -8.46 14.54
CA LEU A 276 0.95 -8.78 13.14
C LEU A 276 0.12 -10.06 13.00
N GLU A 277 0.69 -11.15 13.54
CA GLU A 277 0.36 -12.53 13.20
C GLU A 277 -1.15 -12.82 13.13
N PRO A 278 -1.59 -13.54 12.09
CA PRO A 278 -3.00 -13.65 11.79
C PRO A 278 -3.62 -14.59 12.81
N HIS A 279 -4.57 -14.09 13.58
CA HIS A 279 -5.45 -14.94 14.37
C HIS A 279 -6.82 -14.98 13.68
N GLY A 280 -7.13 -16.08 13.01
CA GLY A 280 -8.47 -16.39 12.50
C GLY A 280 -8.62 -16.46 10.97
N PRO A 281 -9.84 -16.76 10.48
CA PRO A 281 -10.15 -16.99 9.05
C PRO A 281 -10.00 -15.75 8.15
N ALA A 282 -9.79 -14.55 8.73
CA ALA A 282 -9.40 -13.33 8.00
C ALA A 282 -7.90 -13.29 7.59
N ALA A 283 -7.18 -14.41 7.75
CA ALA A 283 -5.78 -14.57 7.33
C ALA A 283 -5.61 -14.64 5.79
N GLU A 284 -6.69 -14.87 5.05
CA GLU A 284 -6.68 -14.88 3.58
C GLU A 284 -6.48 -13.45 3.06
N GLY A 285 -5.27 -13.14 2.61
CA GLY A 285 -4.87 -11.81 2.11
C GLY A 285 -3.91 -11.05 3.02
N TRP A 286 -3.60 -11.57 4.21
CA TRP A 286 -2.80 -10.90 5.23
C TRP A 286 -1.27 -11.00 5.02
N ALA A 287 -0.81 -11.97 4.23
CA ALA A 287 0.61 -12.24 4.00
C ALA A 287 0.91 -12.53 2.52
N LEU A 288 2.13 -12.22 2.10
CA LEU A 288 2.70 -12.74 0.84
C LEU A 288 2.40 -14.23 0.75
N GLY A 289 1.86 -14.70 -0.37
CA GLY A 289 1.60 -16.13 -0.58
C GLY A 289 2.89 -16.96 -0.58
N VAL A 290 2.74 -18.29 -0.58
CA VAL A 290 3.89 -19.20 -0.54
C VAL A 290 4.82 -18.93 -1.73
N SER A 291 4.26 -18.75 -2.92
CA SER A 291 4.99 -18.48 -4.15
C SER A 291 5.73 -17.13 -4.07
N GLU A 292 5.08 -16.05 -3.59
CA GLU A 292 5.74 -14.76 -3.37
C GLU A 292 6.88 -14.85 -2.37
N ARG A 293 6.69 -15.54 -1.24
CA ARG A 293 7.75 -15.71 -0.24
C ARG A 293 8.93 -16.49 -0.80
N ALA A 294 8.68 -17.59 -1.50
CA ALA A 294 9.74 -18.40 -2.12
C ALA A 294 10.55 -17.60 -3.14
N VAL A 295 9.87 -16.85 -4.01
CA VAL A 295 10.52 -16.00 -5.02
C VAL A 295 11.30 -14.85 -4.36
N LEU A 296 10.74 -14.19 -3.35
CA LEU A 296 11.44 -13.16 -2.60
C LEU A 296 12.71 -13.72 -1.95
N THR A 297 12.62 -14.88 -1.30
CA THR A 297 13.78 -15.56 -0.69
C THR A 297 14.85 -15.86 -1.73
N LEU A 298 14.50 -16.39 -2.90
CA LEU A 298 15.47 -16.64 -3.98
C LEU A 298 16.19 -15.35 -4.40
N VAL A 299 15.44 -14.26 -4.65
CA VAL A 299 16.08 -12.98 -4.98
C VAL A 299 17.00 -12.52 -3.86
N LEU A 300 16.59 -12.60 -2.59
CA LEU A 300 17.44 -12.22 -1.45
C LEU A 300 18.69 -13.11 -1.32
N VAL A 301 18.60 -14.40 -1.60
CA VAL A 301 19.77 -15.29 -1.56
C VAL A 301 20.80 -14.86 -2.61
N HIS A 302 20.37 -14.68 -3.86
CA HIS A 302 21.29 -14.38 -4.97
C HIS A 302 21.76 -12.93 -5.00
N SER A 303 20.95 -11.97 -4.55
CA SER A 303 21.33 -10.55 -4.54
C SER A 303 21.96 -10.10 -3.22
N VAL A 304 21.69 -10.75 -2.10
CA VAL A 304 22.16 -10.29 -0.78
C VAL A 304 23.03 -11.33 -0.08
N ALA A 305 22.54 -12.55 0.11
CA ALA A 305 23.24 -13.54 0.93
C ALA A 305 24.57 -13.98 0.30
N ILE A 306 24.56 -14.35 -1.00
CA ILE A 306 25.76 -14.78 -1.73
C ILE A 306 26.78 -13.63 -1.84
N PRO A 307 26.45 -12.43 -2.35
CA PRO A 307 27.41 -11.33 -2.42
C PRO A 307 27.98 -10.92 -1.05
N ARG A 308 27.17 -11.01 0.02
CA ARG A 308 27.65 -10.73 1.38
C ARG A 308 28.64 -11.79 1.87
N ALA A 309 28.37 -13.07 1.61
CA ALA A 309 29.29 -14.15 1.96
C ALA A 309 30.62 -14.05 1.21
N GLU A 310 30.60 -13.48 -0.01
CA GLU A 310 31.78 -13.19 -0.82
C GLU A 310 32.48 -11.87 -0.45
N GLY A 311 31.96 -11.11 0.52
CA GLY A 311 32.52 -9.83 0.96
C GLY A 311 32.24 -8.64 0.01
N LEU A 312 31.34 -8.81 -0.96
CA LEU A 312 30.98 -7.78 -1.94
C LEU A 312 29.90 -6.81 -1.41
N LEU A 313 29.17 -7.20 -0.37
CA LEU A 313 28.10 -6.41 0.23
C LEU A 313 28.34 -6.23 1.74
N PRO A 314 28.25 -4.99 2.29
CA PRO A 314 28.35 -4.77 3.73
C PRO A 314 27.30 -5.55 4.54
N GLU A 315 27.64 -5.90 5.78
CA GLU A 315 26.83 -6.75 6.66
C GLU A 315 25.39 -6.20 6.87
N ASP A 316 25.25 -4.89 7.04
CA ASP A 316 23.96 -4.23 7.29
C ASP A 316 23.27 -3.66 6.04
N SER A 317 23.88 -3.77 4.86
CA SER A 317 23.34 -3.18 3.63
C SER A 317 22.38 -4.12 2.91
N TRP A 318 21.13 -3.69 2.74
CA TRP A 318 20.14 -4.38 1.89
C TRP A 318 20.04 -3.78 0.48
N LEU A 319 20.79 -2.71 0.22
CA LEU A 319 20.95 -2.12 -1.10
C LEU A 319 21.97 -2.92 -1.89
N SER A 320 21.50 -3.96 -2.58
CA SER A 320 22.38 -4.77 -3.41
C SER A 320 22.59 -4.14 -4.79
N PRO A 321 23.85 -3.95 -5.24
CA PRO A 321 24.16 -3.66 -6.63
C PRO A 321 24.20 -4.93 -7.51
N HIS A 322 23.92 -6.12 -6.95
CA HIS A 322 24.01 -7.41 -7.62
C HIS A 322 22.60 -7.92 -7.97
N PRO A 323 22.07 -7.63 -9.17
CA PRO A 323 20.75 -8.10 -9.56
C PRO A 323 20.73 -9.61 -9.76
N THR A 324 19.62 -10.26 -9.37
CA THR A 324 19.34 -11.66 -9.70
C THR A 324 18.64 -11.74 -11.06
N PRO A 325 19.28 -12.31 -12.10
CA PRO A 325 18.65 -12.46 -13.43
C PRO A 325 17.42 -13.36 -13.38
N VAL A 326 16.44 -13.15 -14.27
CA VAL A 326 15.22 -13.98 -14.29
C VAL A 326 15.52 -15.42 -14.68
N GLU A 327 16.52 -15.66 -15.51
CA GLU A 327 17.02 -16.96 -15.93
C GLU A 327 17.58 -17.73 -14.73
N GLU A 328 18.24 -17.04 -13.80
CA GLU A 328 18.74 -17.63 -12.56
C GLU A 328 17.57 -18.05 -11.66
N LEU A 329 16.55 -17.20 -11.52
CA LEU A 329 15.33 -17.55 -10.80
C LEU A 329 14.63 -18.76 -11.41
N ARG A 330 14.55 -18.84 -12.75
CA ARG A 330 13.94 -19.96 -13.47
C ARG A 330 14.69 -21.28 -13.28
N ARG A 331 16.00 -21.23 -13.06
CA ARG A 331 16.83 -22.43 -12.79
C ARG A 331 16.63 -22.97 -11.38
N HIS A 332 16.42 -22.09 -10.40
CA HIS A 332 16.41 -22.46 -8.98
C HIS A 332 15.02 -22.50 -8.35
N THR A 333 13.98 -22.00 -9.03
CA THR A 333 12.61 -22.02 -8.52
C THR A 333 11.99 -23.43 -8.60
N GLN A 334 11.19 -23.76 -7.58
CA GLN A 334 10.25 -24.87 -7.62
C GLN A 334 8.81 -24.41 -7.90
N VAL A 335 8.60 -23.10 -7.98
CA VAL A 335 7.31 -22.47 -8.31
C VAL A 335 7.09 -22.54 -9.83
N PRO A 336 5.88 -22.89 -10.32
CA PRO A 336 5.56 -22.86 -11.74
C PRO A 336 5.91 -21.53 -12.41
N ILE A 337 6.32 -21.53 -13.67
CA ILE A 337 6.81 -20.32 -14.36
C ILE A 337 5.75 -19.20 -14.37
N GLY A 338 4.48 -19.53 -14.61
CA GLY A 338 3.39 -18.55 -14.58
C GLY A 338 3.20 -17.91 -13.19
N GLU A 339 3.37 -18.69 -12.13
CA GLU A 339 3.33 -18.22 -10.75
C GLU A 339 4.57 -17.39 -10.39
N LEU A 340 5.76 -17.75 -10.88
CA LEU A 340 6.99 -16.97 -10.72
C LEU A 340 6.81 -15.55 -11.27
N GLU A 341 6.31 -15.43 -12.51
CA GLU A 341 6.10 -14.12 -13.14
C GLU A 341 5.01 -13.30 -12.43
N SER A 342 3.98 -13.98 -11.91
CA SER A 342 2.96 -13.34 -11.08
C SER A 342 3.53 -12.83 -9.76
N ALA A 343 4.31 -13.66 -9.06
CA ALA A 343 4.95 -13.33 -7.80
C ALA A 343 5.93 -12.16 -7.95
N LEU A 344 6.78 -12.17 -8.98
CA LEU A 344 7.69 -11.05 -9.28
C LEU A 344 6.92 -9.74 -9.50
N ARG A 345 5.77 -9.81 -10.17
CA ARG A 345 4.90 -8.65 -10.35
C ARG A 345 4.35 -8.17 -9.02
N VAL A 346 3.76 -9.05 -8.20
CA VAL A 346 3.19 -8.71 -6.88
C VAL A 346 4.25 -8.10 -5.96
N LEU A 347 5.42 -8.72 -5.87
CA LEU A 347 6.53 -8.24 -5.03
C LEU A 347 7.06 -6.87 -5.47
N ARG A 348 7.12 -6.60 -6.78
CA ARG A 348 7.44 -5.26 -7.31
C ARG A 348 6.38 -4.23 -6.93
N HIS A 349 5.11 -4.59 -7.00
CA HIS A 349 4.00 -3.70 -6.62
C HIS A 349 4.00 -3.39 -5.14
N ALA A 350 4.39 -4.35 -4.30
CA ALA A 350 4.58 -4.14 -2.87
C ALA A 350 5.85 -3.30 -2.55
N GLY A 351 6.70 -3.00 -3.53
CA GLY A 351 7.99 -2.33 -3.32
C GLY A 351 9.03 -3.19 -2.62
N LEU A 352 8.80 -4.51 -2.55
CA LEU A 352 9.74 -5.48 -1.99
C LEU A 352 10.84 -5.84 -2.98
N LEU A 353 10.57 -5.71 -4.28
CA LEU A 353 11.57 -5.89 -5.34
C LEU A 353 11.63 -4.66 -6.25
N THR A 354 12.82 -4.39 -6.76
CA THR A 354 13.05 -3.44 -7.86
C THR A 354 13.65 -4.20 -9.03
N GLN A 355 13.17 -3.91 -10.24
CA GLN A 355 13.78 -4.44 -11.45
C GLN A 355 14.84 -3.45 -11.96
N VAL A 356 16.07 -3.91 -12.07
CA VAL A 356 17.19 -3.14 -12.63
C VAL A 356 17.35 -3.56 -14.09
N LYS A 357 17.37 -2.59 -15.01
CA LYS A 357 17.68 -2.83 -16.42
C LYS A 357 19.19 -2.78 -16.61
N ALA A 358 19.77 -3.78 -17.28
CA ALA A 358 21.20 -3.86 -17.53
C ALA A 358 21.50 -3.70 -19.03
N GLY A 359 21.22 -2.52 -19.62
CA GLY A 359 21.59 -2.23 -21.01
C GLY A 359 21.12 -3.29 -22.02
N GLU A 360 22.07 -3.91 -22.74
CA GLU A 360 21.84 -5.01 -23.70
C GLU A 360 21.69 -6.39 -23.05
N GLU A 361 22.06 -6.56 -21.78
CA GLU A 361 21.88 -7.80 -21.02
C GLU A 361 20.47 -7.89 -20.40
N ALA A 362 20.03 -9.13 -20.15
CA ALA A 362 18.83 -9.38 -19.37
C ALA A 362 19.01 -8.76 -17.98
N GLY A 363 18.22 -7.73 -17.67
CA GLY A 363 18.18 -7.13 -16.35
C GLY A 363 17.80 -8.15 -15.26
N GLY A 364 17.77 -7.71 -14.01
CA GLY A 364 17.42 -8.60 -12.89
C GLY A 364 16.70 -7.89 -11.77
N TYR A 365 16.50 -8.62 -10.67
CA TYR A 365 15.76 -8.15 -9.51
C TYR A 365 16.69 -7.94 -8.32
N VAL A 366 16.47 -6.85 -7.60
CA VAL A 366 17.16 -6.50 -6.34
C VAL A 366 16.12 -6.19 -5.26
N PRO A 367 16.50 -6.17 -3.97
CA PRO A 367 15.61 -5.73 -2.91
C PRO A 367 15.10 -4.32 -3.18
N GLY A 368 13.80 -4.12 -2.96
CA GLY A 368 13.13 -2.85 -3.19
C GLY A 368 13.16 -1.90 -1.97
N PRO A 369 12.56 -0.71 -2.09
CA PRO A 369 12.68 0.33 -1.07
C PRO A 369 12.10 -0.03 0.31
N GLN A 370 11.21 -1.03 0.41
CA GLN A 370 10.68 -1.49 1.70
C GLN A 370 11.79 -1.97 2.66
N PHE A 371 12.93 -2.43 2.16
CA PHE A 371 14.06 -2.86 2.99
C PHE A 371 14.76 -1.71 3.73
N HIS A 372 14.56 -0.45 3.29
CA HIS A 372 14.97 0.71 4.07
C HIS A 372 14.18 0.86 5.37
N ARG A 373 12.96 0.33 5.42
CA ARG A 373 12.05 0.50 6.54
C ARG A 373 12.24 -0.55 7.63
N LEU A 374 13.16 -1.49 7.44
CA LEU A 374 13.52 -2.45 8.48
C LEU A 374 14.33 -1.76 9.58
N THR A 375 13.93 -1.97 10.83
CA THR A 375 14.71 -1.58 12.02
C THR A 375 16.04 -2.37 12.04
N PRO A 376 17.05 -1.92 12.80
CA PRO A 376 18.27 -2.70 12.99
C PRO A 376 18.00 -4.12 13.52
N ALA A 377 17.03 -4.31 14.41
CA ALA A 377 16.71 -5.63 14.93
C ALA A 377 15.98 -6.50 13.90
N ALA A 378 15.03 -5.95 13.13
CA ALA A 378 14.37 -6.65 12.04
C ALA A 378 15.35 -7.07 10.94
N ARG A 379 16.32 -6.21 10.59
CA ARG A 379 17.41 -6.54 9.65
C ARG A 379 18.24 -7.71 10.12
N ARG A 380 18.68 -7.69 11.39
CA ARG A 380 19.44 -8.81 11.97
C ARG A 380 18.63 -10.10 11.96
N ARG A 381 17.35 -10.04 12.33
CA ARG A 381 16.47 -11.22 12.34
C ARG A 381 16.29 -11.79 10.94
N LEU A 382 16.06 -10.94 9.94
CA LEU A 382 15.96 -11.36 8.55
C LEU A 382 17.28 -11.92 8.01
N GLN A 383 18.41 -11.34 8.42
CA GLN A 383 19.73 -11.85 8.06
C GLN A 383 19.97 -13.27 8.61
N GLU A 384 19.55 -13.54 9.85
CA GLU A 384 19.58 -14.89 10.40
C GLU A 384 18.72 -15.87 9.60
N GLU A 385 17.51 -15.48 9.22
CA GLU A 385 16.65 -16.31 8.35
C GLU A 385 17.32 -16.61 7.01
N LEU A 386 17.97 -15.62 6.38
CA LEU A 386 18.68 -15.84 5.12
C LEU A 386 19.87 -16.78 5.28
N ILE A 387 20.61 -16.70 6.38
CA ILE A 387 21.69 -17.64 6.68
C ILE A 387 21.13 -19.07 6.79
N LEU A 388 20.01 -19.24 7.49
CA LEU A 388 19.36 -20.53 7.64
C LEU A 388 18.83 -21.07 6.31
N ALA A 389 18.32 -20.19 5.43
CA ALA A 389 17.79 -20.57 4.12
C ALA A 389 18.90 -20.90 3.11
N ALA A 390 19.95 -20.09 3.02
CA ALA A 390 21.03 -20.23 2.04
C ALA A 390 22.02 -21.36 2.39
N GLY A 391 22.25 -21.60 3.68
CA GLY A 391 23.26 -22.54 4.16
C GLY A 391 22.85 -23.21 5.47
N PRO A 392 21.79 -24.04 5.48
CA PRO A 392 21.23 -24.62 6.71
C PRO A 392 22.21 -25.50 7.50
N HIS A 393 23.23 -26.04 6.86
CA HIS A 393 24.24 -26.93 7.46
C HIS A 393 25.57 -26.25 7.74
N THR A 394 25.65 -24.92 7.59
CA THR A 394 26.88 -24.17 7.88
C THR A 394 27.11 -23.98 9.38
N PRO A 395 28.37 -23.80 9.84
CA PRO A 395 28.65 -23.45 11.24
C PRO A 395 27.92 -22.18 11.70
N LEU A 396 27.74 -21.21 10.80
CA LEU A 396 27.01 -19.98 11.08
C LEU A 396 25.52 -20.26 11.35
N ALA A 397 24.88 -21.12 10.55
CA ALA A 397 23.50 -21.57 10.80
C ALA A 397 23.37 -22.31 12.13
N ALA A 398 24.34 -23.15 12.51
CA ALA A 398 24.37 -23.80 13.81
C ALA A 398 24.45 -22.78 14.96
N ALA A 399 25.30 -21.75 14.83
CA ALA A 399 25.43 -20.68 15.82
C ALA A 399 24.13 -19.86 15.97
N VAL A 400 23.44 -19.56 14.86
CA VAL A 400 22.12 -18.88 14.88
C VAL A 400 21.11 -19.71 15.67
N ARG A 401 21.00 -21.02 15.38
CA ARG A 401 20.08 -21.91 16.12
C ARG A 401 20.42 -21.98 17.60
N ALA A 402 21.70 -22.14 17.95
CA ALA A 402 22.13 -22.19 19.34
C ALA A 402 21.78 -20.90 20.11
N ARG A 403 21.97 -19.72 19.50
CA ARG A 403 21.59 -18.43 20.10
C ARG A 403 20.08 -18.30 20.33
N ARG A 404 19.24 -18.84 19.44
CA ARG A 404 17.78 -18.80 19.57
C ARG A 404 17.23 -19.79 20.61
N SER A 405 17.94 -20.90 20.83
CA SER A 405 17.58 -21.89 21.85
C SER A 405 18.11 -21.56 23.25
N ALA A 406 18.96 -20.53 23.38
CA ALA A 406 19.41 -20.04 24.67
C ALA A 406 18.26 -19.30 25.38
N PRO A 407 17.98 -19.59 26.66
CA PRO A 407 16.84 -19.03 27.41
C PRO A 407 16.97 -17.53 27.69
#